data_AF-A0A831URA0-F1
#
_entry.id   AF-A0A831URA0-F1
#
_cell.length_a   1.000
_cell.length_b   1.000
_cell.length_c   1.000
_cell.angle_alpha   90.00
_cell.angle_beta   90.00
_cell.angle_gamma   90.00
#
_symmetry.space_group_name_H-M   'P 1'
#
loop_
_entity.id
_entity.type
_entity.pdbx_description
1 polymer ?
#
loop_
_entity_poly.entity_id
_entity_poly.type
_entity_poly.pdbx_seq_one_letter_code
_entity_poly.pdbx_strand_id
1 'polypeptide(L)'
;PRRWGPSHTGAVSDLVPDDMALYIRHPKGLVALTGCGHAGVENIVEYGLRVTGADRLHAVIGGLHFMGLPEARVREAAEYLKARGPGLVVGTHCTGVSGIAALQAALPGAARAGGAGAVFEI
;
A
#
# COMPACT_ATOMS: atom_id res chain seq x y z
N PRO A 1 2.91 15.23 3.25
CA PRO A 1 4.31 15.52 2.86
C PRO A 1 4.80 14.47 1.87
N ARG A 2 5.14 14.87 0.65
CA ARG A 2 5.49 14.01 -0.51
C ARG A 2 6.86 13.31 -0.40
N ARG A 3 7.39 13.10 0.81
CA ARG A 3 8.68 12.41 1.00
C ARG A 3 8.60 10.93 0.62
N TRP A 4 7.40 10.35 0.69
CA TRP A 4 7.09 8.95 0.43
C TRP A 4 6.11 8.83 -0.74
N GLY A 5 6.56 9.10 -1.97
CA GLY A 5 5.72 9.01 -3.16
C GLY A 5 5.86 7.66 -3.87
N PRO A 6 4.94 7.37 -4.79
CA PRO A 6 5.32 6.91 -6.11
C PRO A 6 4.83 7.97 -7.10
N SER A 7 5.61 9.05 -7.22
CA SER A 7 5.63 9.81 -8.46
C SER A 7 6.52 9.03 -9.42
N HIS A 8 5.95 8.67 -10.56
CA HIS A 8 6.60 7.95 -11.68
C HIS A 8 8.08 8.32 -11.87
N THR A 9 8.89 7.35 -12.27
CA THR A 9 10.28 7.58 -12.65
C THR A 9 10.37 8.14 -14.07
N GLY A 10 10.63 9.44 -14.21
CA GLY A 10 10.94 10.10 -15.48
C GLY A 10 10.01 11.25 -15.88
N ALA A 11 10.52 12.13 -16.77
CA ALA A 11 9.85 13.29 -17.41
C ALA A 11 9.15 14.30 -16.47
N VAL A 12 8.33 15.18 -17.05
CA VAL A 12 7.58 16.24 -16.36
C VAL A 12 6.62 15.62 -15.35
N SER A 13 6.58 16.17 -14.13
CA SER A 13 5.74 15.66 -13.04
C SER A 13 4.26 15.71 -13.42
N ASP A 14 3.63 14.54 -13.49
CA ASP A 14 2.18 14.41 -13.50
C ASP A 14 1.68 14.21 -12.06
N LEU A 15 0.80 15.10 -11.63
CA LEU A 15 0.23 15.03 -10.29
C LEU A 15 -1.15 14.39 -10.42
N VAL A 16 -1.42 13.42 -9.56
CA VAL A 16 -2.71 12.71 -9.50
C VAL A 16 -3.46 13.19 -8.25
N PRO A 17 -4.01 14.42 -8.23
CA PRO A 17 -4.70 14.97 -7.06
C PRO A 17 -6.02 14.25 -6.76
N ASP A 18 -6.54 13.52 -7.73
CA ASP A 18 -7.74 12.70 -7.70
C ASP A 18 -7.48 11.25 -7.25
N ASP A 19 -6.25 10.89 -6.86
CA ASP A 19 -5.98 9.58 -6.26
C ASP A 19 -6.78 9.42 -4.96
N MET A 20 -7.43 8.27 -4.82
CA MET A 20 -8.36 8.00 -3.73
C MET A 20 -8.07 6.65 -3.07
N ALA A 21 -8.29 6.60 -1.77
CA ALA A 21 -8.34 5.38 -0.98
C ALA A 21 -9.62 5.35 -0.13
N LEU A 22 -10.20 4.17 0.01
CA LEU A 22 -11.31 3.91 0.91
C LEU A 22 -10.76 3.42 2.26
N TYR A 23 -11.19 4.05 3.35
CA TYR A 23 -10.77 3.69 4.69
C TYR A 23 -11.94 3.09 5.47
N ILE A 24 -11.72 1.93 6.06
CA ILE A 24 -12.66 1.27 6.96
C ILE A 24 -12.07 1.31 8.36
N ARG A 25 -12.81 1.91 9.30
CA ARG A 25 -12.49 1.85 10.72
C ARG A 25 -12.96 0.49 11.25
N HIS A 26 -12.01 -0.40 11.54
CA HIS A 26 -12.28 -1.73 12.06
C HIS A 26 -11.87 -1.81 13.54
N PRO A 27 -12.49 -2.66 14.39
CA PRO A 27 -12.05 -2.83 15.79
C PRO A 27 -10.58 -3.26 15.94
N LYS A 28 -10.02 -3.91 14.92
CA LYS A 28 -8.60 -4.28 14.90
C LYS A 28 -7.68 -3.16 14.37
N GLY A 29 -8.20 -2.05 13.85
CA GLY A 29 -7.41 -0.92 13.33
C GLY A 29 -7.87 -0.45 11.96
N LEU A 30 -7.03 0.34 11.27
CA LEU A 30 -7.33 0.84 9.93
C LEU A 30 -7.26 -0.27 8.88
N VAL A 31 -8.30 -0.40 8.07
CA VAL A 31 -8.21 -1.11 6.78
C VAL A 31 -8.23 -0.08 5.65
N ALA A 32 -7.18 -0.06 4.84
CA ALA A 32 -7.06 0.81 3.68
C ALA A 32 -7.23 0.01 2.38
N LEU A 33 -8.17 0.45 1.55
CA LEU A 33 -8.41 -0.07 0.21
C LEU A 33 -7.97 0.99 -0.80
N THR A 34 -7.08 0.62 -1.72
CA THR A 34 -6.50 1.54 -2.71
C THR A 34 -6.74 1.04 -4.13
N GLY A 35 -6.96 1.97 -5.07
CA GLY A 35 -6.99 1.68 -6.50
C GLY A 35 -5.60 1.30 -7.02
N CYS A 36 -4.82 2.30 -7.48
CA CYS A 36 -3.41 2.11 -7.83
C CYS A 36 -2.44 2.77 -6.84
N GLY A 37 -2.87 3.75 -6.04
CA GLY A 37 -2.10 4.26 -4.90
C GLY A 37 -0.93 5.17 -5.30
N HIS A 38 -1.16 6.09 -6.24
CA HIS A 38 -0.17 7.06 -6.73
C HIS A 38 0.32 8.04 -5.65
N ALA A 39 -0.47 8.28 -4.61
CA ALA A 39 -0.07 9.05 -3.44
C ALA A 39 1.00 8.33 -2.61
N GLY A 40 1.08 7.00 -2.73
CA GLY A 40 2.02 6.14 -2.04
C GLY A 40 1.46 5.52 -0.80
N VAL A 41 1.74 4.23 -0.63
CA VAL A 41 1.15 3.44 0.43
C VAL A 41 1.42 4.03 1.82
N GLU A 42 2.58 4.64 2.02
CA GLU A 42 2.91 5.33 3.26
C GLU A 42 1.99 6.53 3.49
N ASN A 43 1.83 7.40 2.49
CA ASN A 43 0.94 8.56 2.60
C ASN A 43 -0.52 8.14 2.77
N ILE A 44 -0.96 7.09 2.06
CA ILE A 44 -2.30 6.53 2.16
C ILE A 44 -2.55 6.02 3.58
N VAL A 45 -1.61 5.28 4.16
CA VAL A 45 -1.73 4.76 5.52
C VAL A 45 -1.72 5.89 6.55
N GLU A 46 -0.75 6.81 6.50
CA GLU A 46 -0.67 7.92 7.46
C GLU A 46 -1.89 8.84 7.39
N TYR A 47 -2.36 9.14 6.18
CA TYR A 47 -3.56 9.94 5.98
C TYR A 47 -4.78 9.23 6.56
N GLY A 48 -4.93 7.93 6.26
CA GLY A 48 -6.00 7.09 6.79
C GLY A 48 -6.04 7.06 8.32
N LEU A 49 -4.90 6.76 8.96
CA LEU A 49 -4.79 6.72 10.42
C LEU A 49 -5.23 8.04 11.05
N ARG A 50 -4.81 9.16 10.44
CA ARG A 50 -5.17 10.50 10.91
C ARG A 50 -6.66 10.80 10.75
N VAL A 51 -7.22 10.63 9.55
CA VAL A 51 -8.63 11.03 9.28
C VAL A 51 -9.62 10.10 9.94
N THR A 52 -9.27 8.83 10.12
CA THR A 52 -10.08 7.87 10.85
C THR A 52 -9.68 7.75 12.31
N GLY A 53 -8.76 8.52 12.87
CA GLY A 53 -8.30 8.38 14.26
C GLY A 53 -8.05 6.93 14.72
N ALA A 54 -7.55 6.07 13.83
CA ALA A 54 -7.16 4.71 14.17
C ALA A 54 -5.72 4.73 14.68
N ASP A 55 -5.41 3.93 15.68
CA ASP A 55 -4.11 3.89 16.36
C ASP A 55 -3.09 2.96 15.67
N ARG A 56 -3.57 1.99 14.89
CA ARG A 56 -2.74 1.05 14.15
C ARG A 56 -3.30 0.68 12.79
N LEU A 57 -2.42 0.22 11.92
CA LEU A 57 -2.76 -0.35 10.63
C LEU A 57 -3.16 -1.83 10.81
N HIS A 58 -4.34 -2.21 10.35
CA HIS A 58 -4.82 -3.59 10.35
C HIS A 58 -4.56 -4.27 9.00
N ALA A 59 -4.97 -3.62 7.91
CA ALA A 59 -4.78 -4.16 6.56
C ALA A 59 -4.61 -3.10 5.47
N VAL A 60 -3.91 -3.46 4.40
CA VAL A 60 -3.84 -2.70 3.13
C VAL A 60 -4.14 -3.64 1.97
N ILE A 61 -5.11 -3.28 1.12
CA ILE A 61 -5.56 -4.09 0.00
C ILE A 61 -5.66 -3.22 -1.25
N GLY A 62 -5.02 -3.62 -2.35
CA GLY A 62 -5.14 -2.96 -3.65
C GLY A 62 -3.83 -2.75 -4.40
N GLY A 63 -3.84 -1.88 -5.40
CA GLY A 63 -2.63 -1.47 -6.12
C GLY A 63 -1.79 -0.49 -5.31
N LEU A 64 -0.46 -0.72 -5.29
CA LEU A 64 0.52 0.08 -4.56
C LEU A 64 1.51 0.82 -5.49
N HIS A 65 1.29 0.77 -6.80
CA HIS A 65 2.10 1.43 -7.83
C HIS A 65 3.60 1.12 -7.79
N PHE A 66 3.96 -0.15 -7.55
CA PHE A 66 5.37 -0.57 -7.47
C PHE A 66 6.00 -0.84 -8.84
N MET A 67 5.20 -1.18 -9.85
CA MET A 67 5.69 -1.44 -11.19
C MET A 67 6.37 -0.19 -11.79
N GLY A 68 7.60 -0.35 -12.28
CA GLY A 68 8.40 0.75 -12.84
C GLY A 68 9.19 1.55 -11.80
N LEU A 69 9.02 1.29 -10.50
CA LEU A 69 9.86 1.90 -9.46
C LEU A 69 11.21 1.15 -9.32
N PRO A 70 12.27 1.84 -8.89
CA PRO A 70 13.53 1.19 -8.53
C PRO A 70 13.32 0.23 -7.36
N GLU A 71 14.01 -0.91 -7.36
CA GLU A 71 13.90 -1.92 -6.30
C GLU A 71 14.12 -1.36 -4.90
N ALA A 72 15.05 -0.40 -4.75
CA ALA A 72 15.31 0.27 -3.48
C ALA A 72 14.06 0.98 -2.93
N ARG A 73 13.24 1.58 -3.79
CA ARG A 73 11.99 2.26 -3.41
C ARG A 73 10.91 1.26 -3.02
N VAL A 74 10.78 0.17 -3.78
CA VAL A 74 9.85 -0.93 -3.43
C VAL A 74 10.21 -1.52 -2.06
N ARG A 75 11.50 -1.75 -1.81
CA ARG A 75 12.00 -2.24 -0.52
C ARG A 75 11.72 -1.26 0.63
N GLU A 76 11.91 0.04 0.41
CA GLU A 76 11.59 1.07 1.40
C GLU A 76 10.10 1.04 1.79
N ALA A 77 9.20 0.97 0.81
CA ALA A 77 7.76 0.86 1.06
C ALA A 77 7.39 -0.44 1.80
N ALA A 78 8.03 -1.56 1.44
CA ALA A 78 7.82 -2.84 2.11
C ALA A 78 8.30 -2.83 3.56
N GLU A 79 9.47 -2.25 3.84
CA GLU A 79 9.98 -2.10 5.22
C GLU A 79 9.14 -1.12 6.04
N TYR A 80 8.60 -0.06 5.44
CA TYR A 80 7.62 0.79 6.10
C TYR A 80 6.38 -0.02 6.52
N LEU A 81 5.80 -0.80 5.61
CA LEU A 81 4.62 -1.62 5.92
C LEU A 81 4.95 -2.64 7.01
N LYS A 82 6.12 -3.27 6.96
CA LYS A 82 6.62 -4.15 8.02
C LYS A 82 6.74 -3.46 9.37
N ALA A 83 7.28 -2.25 9.41
CA ALA A 83 7.36 -1.46 10.64
C ALA A 83 5.97 -1.07 11.19
N ARG A 84 4.96 -0.89 10.33
CA ARG A 84 3.56 -0.65 10.72
C ARG A 84 2.84 -1.91 11.22
N GLY A 85 3.39 -3.10 10.99
CA GLY A 85 2.90 -4.37 11.53
C GLY A 85 1.45 -4.75 11.19
N PRO A 86 0.95 -4.58 9.94
CA PRO A 86 -0.39 -5.02 9.57
C PRO A 86 -0.53 -6.54 9.64
N GLY A 87 -1.76 -7.00 9.89
CA GLY A 87 -2.10 -8.43 9.81
C GLY A 87 -2.27 -8.93 8.39
N LEU A 88 -2.58 -8.03 7.43
CA LEU A 88 -2.81 -8.38 6.03
C LEU A 88 -2.29 -7.28 5.08
N VAL A 89 -1.52 -7.68 4.07
CA VAL A 89 -1.15 -6.82 2.93
C VAL A 89 -1.42 -7.56 1.63
N VAL A 90 -2.23 -6.98 0.75
CA VAL A 90 -2.57 -7.56 -0.54
C VAL A 90 -2.24 -6.56 -1.64
N GLY A 91 -1.10 -6.76 -2.30
CA GLY A 91 -0.73 -6.01 -3.49
C GLY A 91 -1.41 -6.61 -4.73
N THR A 92 -2.07 -5.77 -5.54
CA THR A 92 -2.73 -6.19 -6.79
C THR A 92 -2.39 -5.24 -7.95
N HIS A 93 -2.91 -5.53 -9.15
CA HIS A 93 -2.88 -4.61 -10.29
C HIS A 93 -1.46 -4.07 -10.58
N CYS A 94 -1.23 -2.77 -10.39
CA CYS A 94 0.01 -2.05 -10.68
C CYS A 94 1.15 -2.33 -9.67
N THR A 95 0.90 -3.11 -8.60
CA THR A 95 1.98 -3.61 -7.74
C THR A 95 2.92 -4.54 -8.53
N GLY A 96 2.37 -5.32 -9.47
CA GLY A 96 3.14 -6.24 -10.32
C GLY A 96 3.75 -7.44 -9.57
N VAL A 97 4.21 -8.43 -10.34
CA VAL A 97 4.71 -9.71 -9.79
C VAL A 97 5.92 -9.49 -8.88
N SER A 98 6.90 -8.69 -9.32
CA SER A 98 8.10 -8.40 -8.52
C SER A 98 7.79 -7.62 -7.24
N GLY A 99 6.83 -6.70 -7.29
CA GLY A 99 6.40 -5.95 -6.11
C GLY A 99 5.67 -6.84 -5.10
N ILE A 100 4.81 -7.74 -5.58
CA ILE A 100 4.14 -8.74 -4.73
C ILE A 100 5.18 -9.66 -4.07
N ALA A 101 6.17 -10.13 -4.83
CA ALA A 101 7.25 -10.95 -4.28
C ALA A 101 8.06 -10.21 -3.21
N ALA A 102 8.36 -8.92 -3.42
CA ALA A 102 9.04 -8.09 -2.43
C ALA A 102 8.22 -7.92 -1.13
N LEU A 103 6.90 -7.72 -1.25
CA LEU A 103 6.00 -7.68 -0.09
C LEU A 103 6.00 -9.02 0.66
N GLN A 104 5.92 -10.14 -0.07
CA GLN A 104 5.95 -11.48 0.53
C GLN A 104 7.28 -11.77 1.23
N ALA A 105 8.40 -11.32 0.68
CA ALA A 105 9.70 -11.46 1.32
C ALA A 105 9.82 -10.62 2.62
N ALA A 106 9.31 -9.39 2.62
CA ALA A 106 9.36 -8.51 3.79
C ALA A 106 8.34 -8.88 4.89
N LEU A 107 7.19 -9.42 4.51
CA LEU A 107 6.02 -9.66 5.35
C LEU A 107 5.46 -11.09 5.15
N PRO A 108 6.23 -12.17 5.36
CA PRO A 108 5.80 -13.54 5.01
C PRO A 108 4.52 -13.99 5.73
N GLY A 109 4.26 -13.47 6.95
CA GLY A 109 3.05 -13.78 7.72
C GLY A 109 1.81 -12.98 7.30
N ALA A 110 1.97 -11.82 6.68
CA ALA A 110 0.88 -10.87 6.43
C ALA A 110 0.60 -10.61 4.94
N ALA A 111 1.62 -10.69 4.08
CA ALA A 111 1.43 -10.48 2.65
C ALA A 111 0.74 -11.68 1.99
N ARG A 112 -0.27 -11.41 1.16
CA ARG A 112 -0.99 -12.43 0.37
C ARG A 112 -1.07 -11.98 -1.10
N ALA A 113 -1.04 -12.95 -2.00
CA ALA A 113 -1.34 -12.68 -3.40
C ALA A 113 -2.84 -12.39 -3.55
N GLY A 114 -3.18 -11.33 -4.27
CA GLY A 114 -4.55 -11.06 -4.70
C GLY A 114 -4.85 -11.59 -6.10
N GLY A 115 -6.03 -11.25 -6.61
CA GLY A 115 -6.47 -11.65 -7.94
C GLY A 115 -7.99 -11.64 -8.04
N ALA A 116 -8.51 -11.77 -9.27
CA ALA A 116 -9.95 -11.90 -9.48
C ALA A 116 -10.48 -13.14 -8.72
N GLY A 117 -11.57 -12.96 -7.98
CA GLY A 117 -12.17 -14.03 -7.17
C GLY A 117 -11.49 -14.29 -5.82
N ALA A 118 -10.41 -13.59 -5.48
CA ALA A 118 -9.80 -13.71 -4.16
C ALA A 118 -10.73 -13.13 -3.07
N VAL A 119 -10.81 -13.83 -1.93
CA VAL A 119 -11.58 -13.42 -0.76
C VAL A 119 -10.62 -13.31 0.43
N PHE A 120 -10.76 -12.23 1.20
CA PHE A 120 -9.95 -11.96 2.38
C PHE A 120 -10.83 -11.69 3.58
N GLU A 121 -10.55 -12.36 4.69
CA GLU A 121 -11.16 -12.10 5.99
C GLU A 121 -10.26 -11.13 6.77
N ILE A 122 -10.87 -10.09 7.35
CA ILE A 122 -10.21 -8.99 8.05
C ILE A 122 -10.76 -8.86 9.47
#